data_AF-A0A9E4KT11-F1
#
_entry.id   AF-A0A9E4KT11-F1
#
_cell.length_a   1.000
_cell.length_b   1.000
_cell.length_c   1.000
_cell.angle_alpha   90.00
_cell.angle_beta   90.00
_cell.angle_gamma   90.00
#
_symmetry.space_group_name_H-M   'P 1'
#
loop_
_entity.id
_entity.type
_entity.pdbx_description
1 polymer ?
#
loop_
_entity_poly.entity_id
_entity_poly.type
_entity_poly.pdbx_seq_one_letter_code
_entity_poly.pdbx_strand_id
1 'polypeptide(L)' 'MDPIRNPYAPGAGTPPPELAGRDDVLEAAHVALERSRLRRPIKNMVLIGLRGVGKTVLLDTMRELVE' A
#
# COMPACT_ATOMS: atom_id res chain seq x y z
N MET A 1 2.33 22.50 -4.97
CA MET A 1 2.53 21.27 -5.76
C MET A 1 2.11 21.59 -7.18
N ASP A 2 2.96 21.33 -8.18
CA ASP A 2 2.60 21.49 -9.59
C ASP A 2 1.56 20.42 -9.97
N PRO A 3 0.31 20.79 -10.32
CA PRO A 3 -0.73 19.81 -10.67
C PRO A 3 -0.36 18.93 -11.87
N ILE A 4 0.49 19.43 -12.77
CA ILE A 4 0.93 18.70 -13.97
C ILE A 4 1.86 17.55 -13.61
N ARG A 5 2.68 17.72 -12.56
CA ARG A 5 3.66 16.74 -12.08
C ARG A 5 3.15 15.91 -10.91
N ASN A 6 1.89 16.07 -10.52
CA ASN A 6 1.34 15.30 -9.41
C ASN A 6 1.13 13.84 -9.86
N PRO A 7 1.83 12.85 -9.27
CA PRO A 7 1.67 11.44 -9.64
C PRO A 7 0.33 10.85 -9.17
N TYR A 8 -0.49 11.61 -8.44
CA TYR A 8 -1.80 11.20 -7.99
C TYR A 8 -2.75 10.94 -9.17
N ALA A 9 -2.99 9.66 -9.46
CA ALA A 9 -3.94 9.19 -10.47
C ALA A 9 -5.19 8.62 -9.78
N PRO A 10 -6.31 9.37 -9.72
CA PRO A 10 -7.56 8.84 -9.17
C PRO A 10 -8.18 7.84 -10.17
N GLY A 11 -7.91 6.55 -9.97
CA GLY A 11 -8.46 5.44 -10.75
C GLY A 11 -9.04 4.34 -9.85
N ALA A 12 -9.96 3.54 -10.38
CA ALA A 12 -10.51 2.39 -9.67
C ALA A 12 -9.53 1.21 -9.77
N GLY A 13 -8.60 1.10 -8.81
CA GLY A 13 -7.64 -0.01 -8.77
C GLY A 13 -6.51 0.08 -9.80
N THR A 14 -6.46 1.13 -10.63
CA THR A 14 -5.32 1.39 -11.49
C THR A 14 -4.13 1.85 -10.64
N PRO A 15 -2.99 1.15 -10.67
CA PRO A 15 -1.81 1.57 -9.93
C PRO A 15 -1.30 2.92 -10.48
N PRO A 16 -0.97 3.88 -9.60
CA PRO A 16 -0.27 5.09 -10.03
C PRO A 16 1.14 4.72 -10.50
N PRO A 17 1.81 5.60 -11.27
CA PRO A 17 3.21 5.39 -11.66
C PRO A 17 4.15 5.28 -10.45
N GLU A 18 3.75 5.85 -9.30
CA GLU A 18 4.52 5.83 -8.07
C GLU A 18 3.62 5.81 -6.84
N LEU A 19 3.95 5.00 -5.83
CA LEU A 19 3.29 4.96 -4.52
C LEU A 19 3.92 5.97 -3.54
N ALA A 20 3.99 7.24 -3.95
CA ALA A 20 4.69 8.28 -3.20
C ALA A 20 4.19 8.40 -1.75
N GLY A 21 5.12 8.37 -0.79
CA GLY A 21 4.84 8.54 0.64
C GLY A 21 4.11 7.35 1.28
N ARG A 22 4.21 6.15 0.69
CA ARG A 22 3.60 4.92 1.21
C ARG A 22 4.60 3.89 1.73
N ASP A 23 5.89 4.24 1.76
CA ASP A 23 6.98 3.34 2.15
C ASP A 23 6.76 2.75 3.54
N ASP A 24 6.42 3.59 4.54
CA ASP A 24 6.17 3.12 5.92
C ASP A 24 5.02 2.10 6.00
N VAL A 25 3.98 2.27 5.17
CA VAL A 25 2.82 1.38 5.13
C VAL A 25 3.20 0.04 4.47
N LEU A 26 3.98 0.09 3.40
CA LEU A 26 4.47 -1.09 2.70
C LEU A 26 5.47 -1.87 3.57
N GLU A 27 6.38 -1.19 4.27
CA GLU A 27 7.34 -1.82 5.18
C GLU A 27 6.63 -2.47 6.37
N ALA A 28 5.62 -1.81 6.95
CA ALA A 28 4.80 -2.42 8.00
C ALA A 28 4.09 -3.70 7.54
N ALA A 29 3.58 -3.70 6.29
CA ALA A 29 2.98 -4.88 5.68
C ALA A 29 4.01 -6.00 5.48
N HIS A 30 5.17 -5.67 4.90
CA HIS A 30 6.27 -6.61 4.67
C HIS A 30 6.73 -7.28 5.97
N VAL A 31 6.95 -6.50 7.04
CA VAL A 31 7.31 -7.04 8.36
C VAL A 31 6.24 -7.96 8.91
N ALA A 32 4.95 -7.61 8.77
CA ALA A 32 3.85 -8.46 9.24
C ALA A 32 3.82 -9.79 8.47
N LEU A 33 4.03 -9.77 7.16
CA LEU A 33 4.07 -10.96 6.30
C LEU A 33 5.25 -11.87 6.63
N GLU A 34 6.46 -11.33 6.77
CA GLU A 34 7.65 -12.11 7.15
C GLU A 34 7.50 -12.73 8.54
N ARG A 35 6.94 -12.01 9.50
CA ARG A 35 6.63 -12.57 10.82
C ARG A 35 5.60 -13.69 10.74
N SER A 36 4.59 -13.55 9.87
CA SER A 36 3.60 -14.60 9.62
C SER A 36 4.25 -15.87 9.08
N ARG A 37 5.15 -15.75 8.09
CA ARG A 37 5.94 -16.85 7.52
C ARG A 37 6.78 -17.57 8.60
N LEU A 38 7.33 -16.82 9.57
CA LEU A 38 8.07 -17.36 10.71
C LEU A 38 7.18 -17.90 11.85
N ARG A 39 5.85 -17.98 11.67
CA ARG A 39 4.87 -18.37 12.71
C ARG A 39 4.96 -17.53 13.98
N ARG A 40 5.36 -16.27 13.86
CA ARG A 40 5.43 -15.31 14.97
C ARG A 40 4.13 -14.50 15.05
N PRO A 41 3.76 -14.00 16.24
CA PRO A 41 2.62 -13.08 16.36
C PRO A 41 2.78 -11.86 15.44
N ILE A 42 1.71 -11.52 14.74
CA ILE A 42 1.63 -10.37 13.83
C ILE A 42 0.68 -9.30 14.37
N LYS A 43 0.85 -8.06 13.91
CA LYS A 43 -0.14 -6.99 14.12
C LYS A 43 -1.03 -6.91 12.88
N ASN A 44 -2.34 -6.95 13.09
CA ASN A 44 -3.31 -6.72 12.03
C ASN A 44 -3.28 -5.25 11.60
N MET A 45 -3.51 -4.99 10.32
CA MET A 45 -3.53 -3.65 9.74
C MET A 45 -4.88 -3.37 9.09
N VAL A 46 -5.36 -2.14 9.25
CA VAL A 46 -6.57 -1.64 8.58
C VAL A 46 -6.23 -0.32 7.90
N LEU A 47 -6.45 -0.24 6.58
CA LEU A 47 -6.23 0.99 5.82
C LEU A 47 -7.46 1.89 5.88
N ILE A 48 -7.31 3.08 6.44
CA ILE A 48 -8.36 4.09 6.59
C ILE A 48 -8.00 5.33 5.76
N GLY A 49 -9.00 5.96 5.13
CA GLY A 49 -8.81 7.19 4.37
C GLY A 49 -9.96 7.49 3.41
N LEU A 50 -9.96 8.68 2.83
CA LEU A 50 -11.00 9.16 1.89
C LEU A 50 -11.13 8.27 0.64
N ARG A 51 -12.24 8.39 -0.09
CA ARG A 51 -12.42 7.70 -1.38
C ARG A 51 -11.33 8.18 -2.37
N GLY A 52 -10.79 7.25 -3.16
CA GLY A 52 -9.84 7.57 -4.24
C GLY A 52 -8.37 7.68 -3.82
N VAL A 53 -8.03 7.62 -2.54
CA VAL A 53 -6.64 7.79 -2.05
C VAL A 53 -5.71 6.58 -2.28
N GLY A 54 -6.08 5.64 -3.15
CA GLY A 54 -5.24 4.48 -3.49
C GLY A 54 -5.26 3.32 -2.49
N LYS A 55 -6.23 3.24 -1.57
CA LYS A 55 -6.31 2.14 -0.58
C LYS A 55 -6.35 0.75 -1.22
N THR A 56 -7.13 0.60 -2.30
CA THR A 56 -7.26 -0.68 -3.02
C THR A 56 -5.95 -1.06 -3.71
N VAL A 57 -5.27 -0.09 -4.33
CA VAL A 57 -3.97 -0.31 -4.96
C VAL A 57 -2.95 -0.78 -3.92
N LEU A 58 -2.92 -0.16 -2.73
CA LEU A 58 -2.02 -0.60 -1.66
C LEU A 58 -2.26 -2.04 -1.21
N LEU A 59 -3.52 -2.48 -1.15
CA LEU A 59 -3.82 -3.88 -0.83
C LEU A 59 -3.33 -4.85 -1.92
N ASP A 60 -3.39 -4.43 -3.18
CA ASP A 60 -2.89 -5.23 -4.32
C ASP A 60 -1.37 -5.33 -4.31
N THR A 61 -0.68 -4.20 -4.10
CA THR A 61 0.80 -4.19 -3.93
C THR A 61 1.23 -5.06 -2.74
N MET A 62 0.48 -5.05 -1.63
CA MET A 62 0.78 -5.93 -0.49
C MET A 62 0.60 -7.42 -0.82
N ARG A 63 -0.31 -7.76 -1.72
CA ARG A 63 -0.46 -9.14 -2.22
C ARG A 63 0.74 -9.53 -3.07
N GLU A 64 1.21 -8.64 -3.95
CA GLU A 64 2.40 -8.88 -4.79
C GLU A 64 3.67 -9.10 -3.95
N LEU A 65 3.79 -8.51 -2.76
CA LEU A 65 4.91 -8.79 -1.84
C LEU A 65 4.96 -10.23 -1.31
N VAL A 66 3.85 -10.97 -1.41
CA VAL A 66 3.73 -12.34 -0.91
C VAL A 66 3.98 -13.37 -2.01
N GLU A 67 3.65 -13.03 -3.25
CA GLU A 67 3.85 -13.87 -4.45
C GLU A 67 5.34 -13.96 -4.82
#